data_AF-A0AAV9AGD8-F1
#
_entry.id   AF-A0AAV9AGD8-F1
#
_cell.length_a   1.000
_cell.length_b   1.000
_cell.length_c   1.000
_cell.angle_alpha   90.00
_cell.angle_beta   90.00
_cell.angle_gamma   90.00
#
_symmetry.space_group_name_H-M   'P 1'
#
loop_
_entity.id
_entity.type
_entity.pdbx_description
1 polymer ?
#
loop_
_entity_poly.entity_id
_entity_poly.type
_entity_poly.pdbx_seq_one_letter_code
_entity_poly.pdbx_strand_id
1 'polypeptide(L)'
;MGSSSKLLMFLALATLVQVNVSQNSGDEACVTQLMPCQPELKTTTPPSAECCLNLKKEILNDPLCLCRVLTDAALLKSINITQAEALNLPKRCGAQADVSLCKNAL
;
A
#
# COMPACT_ATOMS: atom_id res chain seq x y z
N MET A 1 -62.09 14.84 23.14
CA MET A 1 -61.11 15.18 22.09
C MET A 1 -59.99 14.14 22.17
N GLY A 2 -59.75 13.24 21.20
CA GLY A 2 -59.13 13.52 19.89
C GLY A 2 -57.65 13.86 20.11
N SER A 3 -56.61 13.19 19.60
CA SER A 3 -56.51 12.44 18.35
C SER A 3 -55.29 11.49 18.32
N SER A 4 -55.45 10.50 17.47
CA SER A 4 -54.62 9.36 17.12
C SER A 4 -53.28 9.69 16.44
N SER A 5 -52.34 8.76 16.58
CA SER A 5 -51.55 8.09 15.53
C SER A 5 -50.99 8.88 14.34
N LYS A 6 -49.72 8.55 14.03
CA LYS A 6 -48.90 8.95 12.88
C LYS A 6 -48.34 10.37 13.06
N LEU A 7 -47.05 10.64 12.94
CA LEU A 7 -46.13 10.13 11.96
C LEU A 7 -44.75 10.73 12.28
N LEU A 8 -43.68 9.93 12.17
CA LEU A 8 -42.32 10.34 11.79
C LEU A 8 -41.72 11.56 12.51
N MET A 9 -40.80 11.32 13.44
CA MET A 9 -39.52 12.01 13.38
C MET A 9 -38.40 11.01 13.62
N PHE A 10 -37.94 10.46 12.50
CA PHE A 10 -36.57 10.03 12.23
C PHE A 10 -35.76 9.59 13.45
N LEU A 11 -35.77 8.28 13.69
CA LEU A 11 -34.61 7.58 14.23
C LEU A 11 -33.41 7.97 13.34
N ALA A 12 -32.68 9.00 13.76
CA ALA A 12 -31.33 9.24 13.29
C ALA A 12 -30.49 8.09 13.84
N LEU A 13 -30.59 6.94 13.17
CA LEU A 13 -29.56 5.92 13.19
C LEU A 13 -28.35 6.57 12.51
N ALA A 14 -27.65 7.44 13.23
CA ALA A 14 -26.25 7.67 12.99
C ALA A 14 -25.58 6.34 13.30
N THR A 15 -25.56 5.45 12.30
CA THR A 15 -24.65 4.32 12.29
C THR A 15 -23.28 4.95 12.38
N LEU A 16 -22.72 4.94 13.59
CA LEU A 16 -21.29 5.10 13.77
C LEU A 16 -20.69 3.91 13.01
N VAL A 17 -20.43 4.08 11.72
CA VAL A 17 -19.54 3.20 10.99
C VAL A 17 -18.20 3.44 11.67
N GLN A 18 -17.93 2.64 12.69
CA GLN A 18 -16.59 2.47 13.19
C GLN A 18 -15.90 1.71 12.08
N VAL A 19 -15.38 2.48 11.12
CA VAL A 19 -14.44 1.96 10.14
C VAL A 19 -13.23 1.57 10.97
N ASN A 20 -13.22 0.32 11.42
CA ASN A 20 -12.02 -0.34 11.91
C ASN A 20 -11.15 -0.60 10.69
N VAL A 21 -10.70 0.47 10.04
CA VAL A 21 -9.50 0.35 9.26
C VAL A 21 -8.43 0.21 10.31
N SER A 22 -7.82 -0.97 10.39
CA SER A 22 -6.47 -1.09 10.91
C SER A 22 -5.56 -0.33 9.94
N GLN A 23 -5.72 0.98 9.88
CA GLN A 23 -4.81 1.92 9.26
C GLN A 23 -3.59 1.88 10.17
N ASN A 24 -2.70 0.91 9.93
CA ASN A 24 -1.30 1.19 10.20
C ASN A 24 -0.98 2.39 9.29
N SER A 25 -1.03 3.60 9.85
CA SER A 25 -0.86 4.86 9.13
C SER A 25 0.50 4.96 8.41
N GLY A 26 1.41 4.02 8.65
CA GLY A 26 2.65 3.83 7.89
C GLY A 26 2.47 3.15 6.53
N ASP A 27 1.46 2.29 6.33
CA ASP A 27 1.34 1.49 5.09
C ASP A 27 0.91 2.36 3.89
N GLU A 28 -0.06 3.26 4.09
CA GLU A 28 -0.48 4.23 3.07
C GLU A 28 0.67 5.16 2.65
N ALA A 29 1.46 5.63 3.63
CA ALA A 29 2.59 6.51 3.35
C ALA A 29 3.64 5.80 2.49
N CYS A 30 4.00 4.58 2.84
CA CYS A 30 4.98 3.78 2.11
C CYS A 30 4.50 3.43 0.68
N VAL A 31 3.24 3.02 0.50
CA VAL A 31 2.68 2.80 -0.86
C VAL A 31 2.74 4.08 -1.70
N THR A 32 2.40 5.21 -1.08
CA THR A 32 2.44 6.53 -1.74
C THR A 32 3.86 6.90 -2.18
N GLN A 33 4.88 6.62 -1.36
CA GLN A 33 6.29 6.86 -1.70
C GLN A 33 6.76 6.02 -2.89
N LEU A 34 6.17 4.82 -3.09
CA LEU A 34 6.55 3.88 -4.14
C LEU A 34 5.76 4.08 -5.45
N MET A 35 4.71 4.89 -5.45
CA MET A 35 3.90 5.17 -6.65
C MET A 35 4.72 5.62 -7.87
N PRO A 36 5.76 6.48 -7.75
CA PRO A 36 6.61 6.86 -8.89
C PRO A 36 7.37 5.70 -9.55
N CYS A 37 7.49 4.55 -8.87
CA CYS A 37 8.17 3.37 -9.40
C CYS A 37 7.29 2.52 -10.31
N GLN A 38 5.96 2.61 -10.21
CA GLN A 38 5.03 1.74 -10.94
C GLN A 38 5.31 1.60 -12.45
N PRO A 39 5.52 2.70 -13.23
CA PRO A 39 5.79 2.57 -14.67
C PRO A 39 7.10 1.85 -14.96
N GLU A 40 8.07 1.91 -14.04
CA GLU A 40 9.41 1.35 -14.20
C GLU A 40 9.53 -0.09 -13.67
N LEU A 41 8.47 -0.66 -13.11
CA LEU A 41 8.52 -2.03 -12.56
C LEU A 41 8.66 -3.10 -13.66
N LYS A 42 8.12 -2.87 -14.86
CA LYS A 42 8.21 -3.81 -16.01
C LYS A 42 9.39 -3.56 -16.94
N THR A 43 10.07 -2.43 -16.75
CA THR A 43 11.08 -1.99 -17.70
C THR A 43 12.43 -2.60 -17.34
N THR A 44 13.24 -2.86 -18.36
CA THR A 44 14.64 -3.23 -18.20
C THR A 44 15.54 -2.00 -18.11
N THR A 45 14.99 -0.81 -18.36
CA THR A 45 15.69 0.48 -18.24
C THR A 45 16.02 0.80 -16.79
N PRO A 46 16.99 1.67 -16.51
CA PRO A 46 17.19 2.20 -15.16
C PRO A 46 15.93 2.95 -14.68
N PRO A 47 15.47 2.75 -13.44
CA PRO A 47 14.35 3.51 -12.90
C PRO A 47 14.68 5.00 -12.76
N SER A 48 13.64 5.83 -12.64
CA SER A 48 13.83 7.25 -12.37
C SER A 48 14.56 7.50 -11.05
N ALA A 49 15.31 8.60 -10.97
CA ALA A 49 16.02 8.99 -9.75
C ALA A 49 15.06 9.16 -8.57
N GLU A 50 13.87 9.69 -8.80
CA GLU A 50 12.82 9.86 -7.80
C GLU A 50 12.33 8.51 -7.25
N CYS A 51 12.02 7.55 -8.14
CA CYS A 51 11.67 6.20 -7.72
C CYS A 51 12.75 5.59 -6.83
N CYS A 52 14.01 5.64 -7.27
CA CYS A 52 15.11 5.04 -6.51
C CYS A 52 15.41 5.74 -5.20
N LEU A 53 15.21 7.06 -5.12
CA LEU A 53 15.36 7.81 -3.89
C LEU A 53 14.28 7.41 -2.87
N ASN A 54 13.02 7.35 -3.28
CA ASN A 54 11.93 6.96 -2.40
C ASN A 54 12.04 5.49 -1.98
N LEU A 55 12.38 4.59 -2.90
CA LEU A 55 12.62 3.18 -2.58
C LEU A 55 13.71 3.02 -1.51
N LYS A 56 14.83 3.75 -1.63
CA LYS A 56 15.92 3.70 -0.65
C LYS A 56 15.48 4.24 0.72
N LYS A 57 14.63 5.26 0.76
CA LYS A 57 14.03 5.75 2.01
C LYS A 57 13.17 4.66 2.65
N GLU A 58 12.32 3.98 1.88
CA GLU A 58 11.47 2.91 2.43
C GLU A 58 12.29 1.71 2.91
N ILE A 59 13.37 1.32 2.20
CA ILE A 59 14.29 0.27 2.68
C ILE A 59 14.86 0.61 4.06
N LEU A 60 15.14 1.88 4.33
CA LEU A 60 15.76 2.33 5.58
C LEU A 60 14.73 2.61 6.69
N ASN A 61 13.59 3.18 6.35
CA ASN A 61 12.61 3.70 7.32
C ASN A 61 11.51 2.68 7.62
N ASP A 62 11.03 1.94 6.62
CA ASP A 62 9.96 0.95 6.77
C ASP A 62 10.16 -0.27 5.84
N PRO A 63 11.19 -1.10 6.12
CA PRO A 63 11.49 -2.27 5.30
C PRO A 63 10.35 -3.30 5.29
N LEU A 64 9.53 -3.35 6.35
CA LEU A 64 8.39 -4.28 6.42
C LEU A 64 7.23 -3.83 5.55
N CYS A 65 6.95 -2.52 5.47
CA CYS A 65 6.00 -2.02 4.48
C CYS A 65 6.48 -2.29 3.07
N LEU A 66 7.75 -1.98 2.76
CA LEU A 66 8.30 -2.25 1.45
C LEU A 66 8.14 -3.73 1.08
N CYS A 67 8.45 -4.63 2.02
CA CYS A 67 8.22 -6.07 1.82
C CYS A 67 6.77 -6.37 1.48
N ARG A 68 5.80 -5.90 2.26
CA ARG A 68 4.37 -6.10 1.98
C ARG A 68 3.98 -5.66 0.58
N VAL A 69 4.43 -4.47 0.15
CA VAL A 69 4.16 -3.98 -1.21
C VAL A 69 4.79 -4.86 -2.29
N LEU A 70 6.05 -5.26 -2.09
CA LEU A 70 6.78 -6.08 -3.07
C LEU A 70 6.40 -7.56 -3.05
N THR A 71 5.66 -8.03 -2.04
CA THR A 71 5.22 -9.44 -1.91
C THR A 71 3.69 -9.62 -1.97
N ASP A 72 2.90 -8.55 -1.97
CA ASP A 72 1.44 -8.63 -2.10
C ASP A 72 1.05 -9.07 -3.52
N ALA A 73 0.66 -10.35 -3.65
CA ALA A 73 0.28 -10.93 -4.92
C ALA A 73 -0.98 -10.29 -5.53
N ALA A 74 -1.91 -9.75 -4.74
CA ALA A 74 -3.11 -9.09 -5.24
C ALA A 74 -2.76 -7.71 -5.81
N LEU A 75 -1.95 -6.93 -5.08
CA LEU A 75 -1.45 -5.64 -5.54
C LEU A 75 -0.63 -5.79 -6.82
N LEU A 76 0.35 -6.69 -6.84
CA LEU A 76 1.20 -6.89 -8.00
C LEU A 76 0.39 -7.36 -9.22
N LYS A 77 -0.59 -8.26 -9.04
CA LYS A 77 -1.51 -8.66 -10.12
C LYS A 77 -2.33 -7.49 -10.66
N SER A 78 -2.77 -6.57 -9.81
CA SER A 78 -3.56 -5.40 -10.24
C SER A 78 -2.80 -4.48 -11.21
N ILE A 79 -1.48 -4.42 -11.08
CA ILE A 79 -0.57 -3.68 -11.98
C ILE A 79 0.13 -4.60 -12.99
N ASN A 80 -0.27 -5.87 -13.05
CA ASN A 80 0.26 -6.92 -13.93
C ASN A 80 1.79 -7.08 -13.80
N ILE A 81 2.29 -7.05 -12.57
CA ILE A 81 3.68 -7.27 -12.16
C ILE A 81 3.83 -8.66 -11.52
N THR A 82 4.95 -9.30 -11.76
CA THR A 82 5.37 -10.51 -11.05
C THR A 82 6.19 -10.16 -9.81
N GLN A 83 6.17 -11.04 -8.80
CA GLN A 83 6.99 -10.86 -7.60
C GLN A 83 8.49 -10.76 -7.92
N ALA A 84 8.95 -11.48 -8.94
CA ALA A 84 10.34 -11.43 -9.38
C ALA A 84 10.72 -10.04 -9.93
N GLU A 85 9.85 -9.42 -10.73
CA GLU A 85 10.06 -8.05 -11.24
C GLU A 85 10.07 -7.03 -10.10
N ALA A 86 9.14 -7.14 -9.15
CA ALA A 86 9.06 -6.28 -7.98
C ALA A 86 10.34 -6.38 -7.11
N LEU A 87 10.78 -7.60 -6.80
CA LEU A 87 12.00 -7.84 -6.00
C LEU A 87 13.30 -7.47 -6.74
N ASN A 88 13.24 -7.26 -8.06
CA ASN A 88 14.38 -6.80 -8.85
C ASN A 88 14.53 -5.26 -8.83
N LEU A 89 13.49 -4.52 -8.44
CA LEU A 89 13.52 -3.05 -8.39
C LEU A 89 14.63 -2.51 -7.46
N PRO A 90 14.82 -3.00 -6.22
CA PRO A 90 15.93 -2.56 -5.36
C PRO A 90 17.29 -2.69 -6.02
N LYS A 91 17.54 -3.82 -6.70
CA LYS A 91 18.81 -4.07 -7.42
C LYS A 91 19.02 -3.07 -8.54
N ARG A 92 17.99 -2.78 -9.34
CA ARG A 92 18.04 -1.78 -10.41
C ARG A 92 18.28 -0.36 -9.90
N CYS A 93 17.87 -0.06 -8.67
CA CYS A 93 18.19 1.19 -7.98
C CYS A 93 19.58 1.23 -7.30
N GLY A 94 20.38 0.17 -7.43
CA GLY A 94 21.65 0.03 -6.73
C GLY A 94 21.47 0.01 -5.20
N ALA A 95 20.32 -0.45 -4.73
CA ALA A 95 20.00 -0.60 -3.32
C ALA A 95 20.12 -2.08 -2.91
N GLN A 96 20.67 -2.30 -1.72
CA GLN A 96 20.65 -3.62 -1.08
C GLN A 96 19.43 -3.67 -0.18
N ALA A 97 18.43 -4.46 -0.57
CA ALA A 97 17.27 -4.77 0.26
C ALA A 97 17.45 -6.17 0.84
N ASP A 98 17.36 -6.30 2.16
CA ASP A 98 17.39 -7.61 2.80
C ASP A 98 16.02 -8.28 2.67
N VAL A 99 15.86 -9.06 1.59
CA VAL A 99 14.62 -9.79 1.30
C VAL A 99 14.28 -10.85 2.35
N SER A 100 15.21 -11.19 3.26
CA SER A 100 14.93 -12.09 4.38
C SER A 100 13.93 -11.46 5.35
N LEU A 101 13.90 -10.13 5.44
CA LEU A 101 12.92 -9.37 6.23
C LEU A 101 11.49 -9.59 5.70
N CYS A 102 11.35 -9.91 4.41
CA CYS A 102 10.05 -10.14 3.78
C CYS A 102 9.45 -11.51 4.12
N LYS A 103 10.20 -12.41 4.77
CA LYS A 103 9.66 -13.72 5.21
C LYS A 103 8.54 -13.60 6.25
N ASN A 104 8.52 -12.52 7.02
CA ASN A 104 7.47 -12.25 8.02
C ASN A 104 6.28 -11.49 7.43
N ALA A 105 6.41 -11.00 6.19
CA ALA A 105 5.35 -10.30 5.46
C ALA A 105 4.54 -11.25 4.54
N LEU A 106 4.91 -12.54 4.50
CA LEU A 106 4.32 -13.59 3.67
C LEU A 106 3.28 -14.41 4.43
#